data_AF-A0A3L7N8L7-F1
#
_entry.id   AF-A0A3L7N8L7-F1
#
_cell.length_a   1.000
_cell.length_b   1.000
_cell.length_c   1.000
_cell.angle_alpha   90.00
_cell.angle_beta   90.00
_cell.angle_gamma   90.00
#
_symmetry.space_group_name_H-M   'P 1'
#
loop_
_entity.id
_entity.type
_entity.pdbx_description
1 polymer ?
#
loop_
_entity_poly.entity_id
_entity_poly.type
_entity_poly.pdbx_seq_one_letter_code
_entity_poly.pdbx_strand_id
1 'polypeptide(L)'
;MQTWLAKSEAEAFSIEDLARAPKRTTHWEGVRNYQARNFLRAMQRGDRVLYYHSNADPSAAVGIAEVVRESYPDPTAWDATSDYYDPRASPENPVWSMVDLRLVEIFPRPVPLSELRTVRALDGMELLRRGSRLSVIPVLQKHFELIAALGNSKPSFHPMPAKKKSKVTASRSVLSKKKKS
;
A
#
# COMPACT_ATOMS: atom_id res chain seq x y z
N MET A 1 7.60 20.89 -0.23
CA MET A 1 7.10 19.69 0.46
C MET A 1 6.42 18.83 -0.58
N GLN A 2 6.92 17.62 -0.78
CA GLN A 2 6.35 16.65 -1.71
C GLN A 2 5.41 15.69 -0.97
N THR A 3 4.58 15.00 -1.73
CA THR A 3 3.64 14.01 -1.23
C THR A 3 3.90 12.64 -1.84
N TRP A 4 3.75 11.62 -1.00
CA TRP A 4 4.09 10.25 -1.32
C TRP A 4 2.99 9.30 -0.85
N LEU A 5 3.07 8.05 -1.29
CA LEU A 5 2.34 6.94 -0.69
C LEU A 5 3.31 5.79 -0.46
N ALA A 6 3.22 5.18 0.72
CA ALA A 6 4.00 4.01 1.11
C ALA A 6 3.07 2.88 1.52
N LYS A 7 3.30 1.69 0.96
CA LYS A 7 2.51 0.48 1.20
C LYS A 7 3.17 -0.38 2.27
N SER A 8 2.38 -0.80 3.25
CA SER A 8 2.74 -1.83 4.23
C SER A 8 1.64 -2.88 4.28
N GLU A 9 1.99 -4.14 4.50
CA GLU A 9 1.00 -5.17 4.81
C GLU A 9 0.55 -4.96 6.26
N ALA A 10 -0.78 -4.89 6.48
CA ALA A 10 -1.33 -4.58 7.80
C ALA A 10 -0.92 -5.59 8.88
N GLU A 11 -0.73 -6.85 8.49
CA GLU A 11 -0.29 -7.93 9.38
C GLU A 11 1.21 -7.84 9.71
N ALA A 12 2.03 -7.23 8.85
CA ALA A 12 3.46 -7.06 9.07
C ALA A 12 3.76 -5.80 9.89
N PHE A 13 3.19 -4.65 9.49
CA PHE A 13 3.34 -3.39 10.23
C PHE A 13 2.19 -2.42 9.92
N SER A 14 1.19 -2.41 10.81
CA SER A 14 -0.01 -1.57 10.69
C SER A 14 0.25 -0.10 11.06
N ILE A 15 -0.73 0.79 10.83
CA ILE A 15 -0.60 2.20 11.25
C ILE A 15 -0.75 2.31 12.78
N GLU A 16 -1.48 1.38 13.38
CA GLU A 16 -1.62 1.22 14.82
C GLU A 16 -0.30 0.77 15.46
N ASP A 17 0.48 -0.07 14.78
CA ASP A 17 1.84 -0.42 15.21
C ASP A 17 2.76 0.80 15.18
N LEU A 18 2.69 1.60 14.11
CA LEU A 18 3.39 2.88 14.04
C LEU A 18 2.96 3.82 15.18
N ALA A 19 1.67 3.86 15.52
CA ALA A 19 1.15 4.67 16.63
C ALA A 19 1.67 4.23 18.00
N ARG A 20 1.93 2.93 18.17
CA ARG A 20 2.49 2.33 19.40
C ARG A 20 4.02 2.37 19.43
N ALA A 21 4.68 2.56 18.29
CA ALA A 21 6.13 2.62 18.19
C ALA A 21 6.70 3.79 19.03
N PRO A 22 7.95 3.67 19.54
CA PRO A 22 8.62 4.75 20.24
C PRO A 22 8.62 6.04 19.41
N LYS A 23 8.22 7.16 20.03
CA LYS A 23 8.05 8.48 19.35
C LYS A 23 7.13 8.43 18.12
N ARG A 24 6.27 7.40 18.01
CA ARG A 24 5.41 7.11 16.86
C ARG A 24 6.18 7.06 15.53
N THR A 25 7.42 6.56 15.58
CA THR A 25 8.37 6.60 14.46
C THR A 25 8.88 5.20 14.16
N THR A 26 9.05 4.87 12.87
CA THR A 26 9.65 3.61 12.41
C THR A 26 10.65 3.85 11.29
N HIS A 27 11.56 2.89 11.09
CA HIS A 27 12.32 2.77 9.85
C HIS A 27 11.43 2.20 8.74
N TRP A 28 11.51 2.76 7.53
CA TRP A 28 10.78 2.26 6.37
C TRP A 28 11.67 1.37 5.50
N GLU A 29 12.00 0.22 6.06
CA GLU A 29 12.91 -0.79 5.51
C GLU A 29 12.27 -1.72 4.47
N GLY A 30 13.05 -2.68 3.95
CA GLY A 30 12.52 -3.79 3.14
C GLY A 30 12.13 -3.42 1.71
N VAL A 31 12.35 -2.17 1.26
CA VAL A 31 12.11 -1.79 -0.13
C VAL A 31 13.18 -2.42 -1.04
N ARG A 32 12.75 -3.36 -1.89
CA ARG A 32 13.61 -4.12 -2.84
C ARG A 32 13.28 -3.90 -4.32
N ASN A 33 12.61 -2.80 -4.62
CA ASN A 33 12.38 -2.34 -6.00
C ASN A 33 13.24 -1.09 -6.27
N TYR A 34 14.04 -1.11 -7.34
CA TYR A 34 14.97 -0.01 -7.66
C TYR A 34 14.27 1.35 -7.86
N GLN A 35 13.10 1.37 -8.48
CA GLN A 35 12.35 2.60 -8.69
C GLN A 35 11.77 3.12 -7.36
N ALA A 36 11.18 2.25 -6.55
CA ALA A 36 10.70 2.60 -5.21
C ALA A 36 11.84 3.10 -4.30
N ARG A 37 13.01 2.47 -4.36
CA ARG A 37 14.23 2.93 -3.68
C ARG A 37 14.63 4.33 -4.12
N ASN A 38 14.61 4.60 -5.42
CA ASN A 38 14.95 5.94 -5.92
C ASN A 38 13.95 6.99 -5.44
N PHE A 39 12.67 6.63 -5.25
CA PHE A 39 11.69 7.51 -4.61
C PHE A 39 12.00 7.75 -3.13
N LEU A 40 12.38 6.73 -2.36
CA LEU A 40 12.85 6.93 -0.98
C LEU A 40 14.05 7.89 -0.91
N ARG A 41 14.99 7.76 -1.84
CA ARG A 41 16.17 8.66 -1.93
C ARG A 41 15.80 10.11 -2.29
N ALA A 42 14.65 10.32 -2.92
CA ALA A 42 14.16 11.64 -3.29
C ALA A 42 13.32 12.30 -2.18
N MET A 43 12.93 11.55 -1.14
CA MET A 43 12.18 12.10 0.00
C MET A 43 13.04 13.07 0.81
N GLN A 44 12.43 14.18 1.21
CA GLN A 44 13.05 15.20 2.06
C GLN A 44 12.35 15.24 3.42
N ARG A 45 13.07 15.72 4.45
CA ARG A 45 12.47 15.89 5.77
C ARG A 45 11.23 16.80 5.71
N GLY A 46 10.14 16.37 6.33
CA GLY A 46 8.86 17.08 6.33
C GLY A 46 7.92 16.72 5.18
N ASP A 47 8.37 15.93 4.19
CA ASP A 47 7.46 15.38 3.18
C ASP A 47 6.38 14.50 3.81
N ARG A 48 5.17 14.54 3.24
CA ARG A 48 4.00 13.80 3.74
C ARG A 48 3.82 12.50 2.97
N VAL A 49 3.41 11.45 3.68
CA VAL A 49 3.27 10.09 3.14
C VAL A 49 1.88 9.56 3.49
N LEU A 50 1.08 9.20 2.48
CA LEU A 50 -0.11 8.38 2.70
C LEU A 50 0.34 6.99 3.13
N TYR A 51 -0.10 6.57 4.32
CA TYR A 51 0.10 5.23 4.81
C TYR A 51 -0.96 4.32 4.21
N TYR A 52 -0.55 3.32 3.44
CA TYR A 52 -1.45 2.45 2.70
C TYR A 52 -1.31 1.00 3.17
N HIS A 53 -2.39 0.41 3.65
CA HIS A 53 -2.46 -1.02 3.93
C HIS A 53 -2.67 -1.78 2.62
N SER A 54 -1.66 -2.53 2.20
CA SER A 54 -1.70 -3.45 1.07
C SER A 54 -1.91 -4.89 1.51
N ASN A 55 -2.27 -5.77 0.57
CA ASN A 55 -2.54 -7.19 0.83
C ASN A 55 -3.57 -7.43 1.94
N ALA A 56 -4.44 -6.45 2.19
CA ALA A 56 -5.50 -6.49 3.19
C ALA A 56 -6.88 -6.55 2.52
N ASP A 57 -7.89 -6.99 3.27
CA ASP A 57 -9.29 -6.95 2.87
C ASP A 57 -10.11 -6.03 3.81
N PRO A 58 -10.37 -4.77 3.42
CA PRO A 58 -9.94 -4.10 2.19
C PRO A 58 -8.53 -3.48 2.27
N SER A 59 -7.82 -3.45 1.15
CA SER A 59 -6.61 -2.63 1.01
C SER A 59 -7.02 -1.15 0.91
N ALA A 60 -6.39 -0.28 1.68
CA ALA A 60 -6.89 1.07 1.90
C ALA A 60 -5.78 2.07 2.27
N ALA A 61 -6.01 3.35 1.98
CA ALA A 61 -5.28 4.42 2.65
C ALA A 61 -5.85 4.60 4.06
N VAL A 62 -4.99 4.63 5.08
CA VAL A 62 -5.41 4.56 6.50
C VAL A 62 -4.93 5.74 7.34
N GLY A 63 -4.05 6.57 6.80
CA GLY A 63 -3.60 7.77 7.49
C GLY A 63 -2.43 8.45 6.81
N ILE A 64 -1.77 9.33 7.55
CA ILE A 64 -0.66 10.14 7.09
C ILE A 64 0.52 9.97 8.05
N ALA A 65 1.70 9.79 7.46
CA ALA A 65 2.99 9.91 8.12
C ALA A 65 3.81 11.06 7.52
N GLU A 66 4.94 11.36 8.13
CA GLU A 66 5.92 12.32 7.64
C GLU A 66 7.33 11.77 7.69
N VAL A 67 8.17 12.22 6.76
CA VAL A 67 9.59 11.88 6.73
C VAL A 67 10.30 12.67 7.82
N VAL A 68 10.83 11.99 8.84
CA VAL A 68 11.60 12.63 9.93
C VAL A 68 13.10 12.44 9.82
N ARG A 69 13.53 11.50 8.97
CA ARG A 69 14.92 11.30 8.53
C ARG A 69 14.95 10.97 7.05
N GLU A 70 15.78 11.68 6.31
CA GLU A 70 16.05 11.45 4.89
C GLU A 70 16.74 10.11 4.65
N SER A 71 16.91 9.74 3.39
CA SER A 71 17.36 8.41 3.02
C SER A 71 18.74 8.04 3.55
N TYR A 72 18.86 6.81 4.05
CA TYR A 72 20.11 6.20 4.49
C TYR A 72 20.13 4.70 4.16
N PRO A 73 21.29 4.02 4.21
CA PRO A 73 21.38 2.59 3.92
C PRO A 73 20.42 1.74 4.76
N ASP A 74 19.83 0.72 4.14
CA ASP A 74 19.00 -0.28 4.82
C ASP A 74 19.89 -1.48 5.23
N PRO A 75 20.24 -1.63 6.52
CA PRO A 75 21.13 -2.69 7.00
C PRO A 75 20.47 -4.07 6.99
N THR A 76 19.13 -4.17 6.88
CA THR A 76 18.44 -5.46 6.75
C THR A 76 18.87 -6.21 5.49
N ALA A 77 19.39 -5.50 4.49
CA ALA A 77 19.95 -6.10 3.28
C ALA A 77 21.27 -6.87 3.52
N TRP A 78 21.96 -6.63 4.64
CA TRP A 78 23.26 -7.24 4.94
C TRP A 78 23.15 -8.43 5.89
N ASP A 79 22.01 -8.56 6.58
CA ASP A 79 21.74 -9.63 7.53
C ASP A 79 21.17 -10.86 6.82
N ALA A 80 21.94 -11.96 6.81
CA ALA A 80 21.55 -13.22 6.16
C ALA A 80 20.31 -13.89 6.79
N THR A 81 19.89 -13.45 7.97
CA THR A 81 18.66 -13.93 8.64
C THR A 81 17.44 -13.08 8.33
N SER A 82 17.62 -11.91 7.71
CA SER A 82 16.52 -11.05 7.32
C SER A 82 15.80 -11.58 6.08
N ASP A 83 14.47 -11.46 6.07
CA ASP A 83 13.64 -11.68 4.87
C ASP A 83 14.02 -10.76 3.70
N TYR A 84 14.76 -9.68 3.98
CA TYR A 84 15.17 -8.68 3.01
C TYR A 84 16.66 -8.75 2.64
N TYR A 85 17.37 -9.82 3.01
CA TYR A 85 18.77 -10.03 2.66
C TYR A 85 19.02 -9.93 1.15
N ASP A 86 20.10 -9.26 0.76
CA ASP A 86 20.59 -9.25 -0.62
C ASP A 86 22.10 -9.47 -0.62
N PRO A 87 22.62 -10.61 -1.12
CA PRO A 87 24.05 -10.93 -1.08
C PRO A 87 24.93 -9.97 -1.89
N ARG A 88 24.34 -9.07 -2.69
CA ARG A 88 25.04 -8.04 -3.44
C ARG A 88 25.23 -6.74 -2.65
N ALA A 89 24.53 -6.58 -1.53
CA ALA A 89 24.58 -5.40 -0.68
C ALA A 89 25.56 -5.59 0.47
N SER A 90 26.37 -4.57 0.75
CA SER A 90 27.27 -4.52 1.90
C SER A 90 27.31 -3.09 2.49
N PRO A 91 27.92 -2.88 3.67
CA PRO A 91 28.17 -1.53 4.20
C PRO A 91 28.94 -0.62 3.23
N GLU A 92 29.91 -1.19 2.50
CA GLU A 92 30.73 -0.49 1.50
C GLU A 92 30.00 -0.30 0.17
N ASN A 93 28.97 -1.10 -0.10
CA ASN A 93 28.12 -1.03 -1.29
C ASN A 93 26.61 -1.06 -0.91
N PRO A 94 26.06 0.04 -0.36
CA PRO A 94 24.67 0.09 0.09
C PRO A 94 23.69 0.19 -1.10
N VAL A 95 23.25 -0.96 -1.59
CA VAL A 95 22.31 -1.06 -2.72
C VAL A 95 20.93 -0.52 -2.36
N TRP A 96 20.47 -0.80 -1.14
CA TRP A 96 19.12 -0.49 -0.65
C TRP A 96 19.14 0.67 0.34
N SER A 97 18.01 1.35 0.46
CA SER A 97 17.88 2.54 1.29
C SER A 97 16.52 2.59 1.94
N MET A 98 16.46 3.19 3.12
CA MET A 98 15.25 3.42 3.91
C MET A 98 15.20 4.87 4.38
N VAL A 99 14.07 5.26 4.98
CA VAL A 99 13.83 6.57 5.62
C VAL A 99 13.19 6.34 6.98
N ASP A 100 13.14 7.34 7.86
CA ASP A 100 12.30 7.26 9.06
C ASP A 100 10.98 7.97 8.82
N LEU A 101 9.87 7.29 9.12
CA LEU A 101 8.52 7.85 9.07
C LEU A 101 7.95 8.00 10.47
N ARG A 102 7.36 9.16 10.75
CA ARG A 102 6.61 9.44 11.98
C ARG A 102 5.12 9.60 11.69
N LEU A 103 4.28 9.04 12.54
CA LEU A 103 2.83 9.21 12.44
C LEU A 103 2.44 10.68 12.56
N VAL A 104 1.58 11.14 11.65
CA VAL A 104 0.93 12.45 11.70
C VAL A 104 -0.52 12.30 12.10
N GLU A 105 -1.24 11.41 11.41
CA GLU A 105 -2.69 11.25 11.56
C GLU A 105 -3.12 9.84 11.20
N ILE A 106 -4.08 9.30 11.92
CA ILE A 106 -4.84 8.10 11.53
C ILE A 106 -6.20 8.58 11.04
N PHE A 107 -6.63 8.14 9.86
CA PHE A 107 -7.92 8.54 9.33
C PHE A 107 -9.07 7.97 10.19
N PRO A 108 -10.12 8.77 10.46
CA PRO A 108 -11.34 8.28 11.12
C PRO A 108 -12.00 7.09 10.41
N ARG A 109 -11.81 6.97 9.09
CA ARG A 109 -12.16 5.77 8.32
C ARG A 109 -11.05 5.44 7.31
N PRO A 110 -10.80 4.15 7.04
CA PRO A 110 -9.99 3.77 5.90
C PRO A 110 -10.66 4.20 4.58
N VAL A 111 -9.86 4.52 3.57
CA VAL A 111 -10.31 4.81 2.20
C VAL A 111 -9.95 3.63 1.29
N PRO A 112 -10.89 2.70 1.03
CA PRO A 112 -10.60 1.46 0.30
C PRO A 112 -10.17 1.71 -1.14
N LEU A 113 -9.34 0.83 -1.68
CA LEU A 113 -8.95 0.86 -3.09
C LEU A 113 -10.16 0.85 -4.03
N SER A 114 -11.24 0.14 -3.66
CA SER A 114 -12.48 0.09 -4.42
C SER A 114 -13.13 1.48 -4.54
N GLU A 115 -13.12 2.27 -3.46
CA GLU A 115 -13.58 3.65 -3.46
C GLU A 115 -12.64 4.55 -4.27
N LEU A 116 -11.32 4.46 -4.04
CA LEU A 116 -10.35 5.25 -4.80
C LEU A 116 -10.48 5.06 -6.33
N ARG A 117 -10.87 3.85 -6.78
CA ARG A 117 -11.10 3.54 -8.20
C ARG A 117 -12.35 4.18 -8.80
N THR A 118 -13.32 4.63 -8.00
CA THR A 118 -14.52 5.32 -8.51
C THR A 118 -14.33 6.84 -8.61
N VAL A 119 -13.26 7.37 -8.01
CA VAL A 119 -12.98 8.80 -7.98
C VAL A 119 -12.19 9.22 -9.21
N ARG A 120 -12.88 9.74 -10.24
CA ARG A 120 -12.28 10.22 -11.50
C ARG A 120 -11.16 11.25 -11.30
N ALA A 121 -11.23 12.05 -10.23
CA ALA A 121 -10.20 13.03 -9.92
C ALA A 121 -8.83 12.41 -9.53
N LEU A 122 -8.79 11.09 -9.31
CA LEU A 122 -7.56 10.31 -9.06
C LEU A 122 -7.01 9.62 -10.32
N ASP A 123 -7.57 9.90 -11.50
CA ASP A 123 -7.08 9.35 -12.76
C ASP A 123 -5.58 9.65 -12.96
N GLY A 124 -4.85 8.63 -13.43
CA GLY A 124 -3.40 8.72 -13.63
C GLY A 124 -2.56 8.48 -12.37
N MET A 125 -3.15 8.23 -11.20
CA MET A 125 -2.40 7.78 -10.04
C MET A 125 -1.73 6.42 -10.28
N GLU A 126 -0.44 6.33 -9.95
CA GLU A 126 0.34 5.09 -10.04
C GLU A 126 -0.29 3.95 -9.22
N LEU A 127 -0.88 4.26 -8.05
CA LEU A 127 -1.63 3.29 -7.23
C LEU A 127 -2.74 2.57 -8.00
N LEU A 128 -3.42 3.29 -8.90
CA LEU A 128 -4.61 2.80 -9.60
C LEU A 128 -4.27 2.10 -10.91
N ARG A 129 -3.04 2.29 -11.41
CA ARG A 129 -2.56 1.66 -12.64
C ARG A 129 -2.55 0.14 -12.51
N ARG A 130 -3.19 -0.55 -13.45
CA ARG A 130 -3.19 -2.02 -13.51
C ARG A 130 -1.76 -2.52 -13.63
N GLY A 131 -1.42 -3.52 -12.81
CA GLY A 131 -0.09 -4.14 -12.80
C GLY A 131 0.99 -3.35 -12.04
N SER A 132 0.68 -2.18 -11.46
CA SER A 132 1.66 -1.48 -10.62
C SER A 132 2.09 -2.36 -9.43
N ARG A 133 3.40 -2.52 -9.27
CA ARG A 133 4.04 -3.26 -8.16
C ARG A 133 4.88 -2.35 -7.27
N LEU A 134 4.78 -1.03 -7.43
CA LEU A 134 5.54 -0.09 -6.61
C LEU A 134 4.96 0.00 -5.19
N SER A 135 5.82 -0.15 -4.19
CA SER A 135 5.49 0.00 -2.76
C SER A 135 5.62 1.43 -2.27
N VAL A 136 6.49 2.23 -2.90
CA VAL A 136 6.64 3.66 -2.67
C VAL A 136 6.37 4.37 -3.99
N ILE A 137 5.50 5.37 -3.98
CA ILE A 137 5.12 6.13 -5.18
C ILE A 137 5.02 7.63 -4.87
N PRO A 138 5.43 8.50 -5.81
CA PRO A 138 5.09 9.91 -5.73
C PRO A 138 3.59 10.09 -5.91
N VAL A 139 3.03 11.06 -5.20
CA VAL A 139 1.62 11.42 -5.28
C VAL A 139 1.54 12.90 -5.66
N LEU A 140 0.63 13.25 -6.57
CA LEU A 140 0.37 14.67 -6.84
C LEU A 140 -0.34 15.27 -5.62
N GLN A 141 0.02 16.49 -5.24
CA GLN A 141 -0.57 17.20 -4.10
C GLN A 141 -2.10 17.13 -4.08
N LYS A 142 -2.75 17.39 -5.23
CA LYS A 142 -4.22 17.31 -5.38
C LYS A 142 -4.80 15.92 -5.07
N HIS A 143 -4.09 14.84 -5.41
CA HIS A 143 -4.53 13.48 -5.13
C HIS A 143 -4.34 13.15 -3.65
N PHE A 144 -3.24 13.60 -3.05
CA PHE A 144 -2.96 13.43 -1.63
C PHE A 144 -4.06 14.10 -0.78
N GLU A 145 -4.35 15.38 -1.06
CA GLU A 145 -5.37 16.16 -0.35
C GLU A 145 -6.75 15.55 -0.49
N LEU A 146 -7.12 15.08 -1.69
CA LEU A 146 -8.39 14.43 -1.91
C LEU A 146 -8.53 13.13 -1.10
N ILE A 147 -7.48 12.29 -1.06
CA ILE A 147 -7.50 11.05 -0.27
C ILE A 147 -7.58 11.37 1.23
N ALA A 148 -6.82 12.36 1.70
CA ALA A 148 -6.88 12.82 3.09
C ALA A 148 -8.28 13.34 3.46
N ALA A 149 -8.92 14.11 2.57
CA ALA A 149 -10.28 14.60 2.77
C ALA A 149 -11.30 13.46 2.82
N LEU A 150 -11.16 12.44 1.96
CA LEU A 150 -12.01 11.24 1.99
C LEU A 150 -11.84 10.47 3.31
N GLY A 151 -10.60 10.31 3.80
CA GLY A 151 -10.31 9.64 5.07
C GLY A 151 -10.91 10.37 6.28
N ASN A 152 -11.01 11.70 6.20
CA ASN A 152 -11.59 12.58 7.22
C ASN A 152 -13.09 12.85 7.07
N SER A 153 -13.72 12.37 5.99
CA SER A 153 -15.15 12.57 5.78
C SER A 153 -15.97 11.56 6.61
N LYS A 154 -17.19 11.96 6.98
CA LYS A 154 -18.20 10.99 7.47
C LYS A 154 -18.39 9.89 6.40
N PRO A 155 -18.62 8.62 6.78
CA PRO A 155 -18.84 7.56 5.82
C PRO A 155 -20.07 7.88 4.96
N SER A 156 -19.87 8.20 3.68
CA SER A 156 -20.96 8.22 2.72
C SER A 156 -21.24 6.78 2.30
N PHE A 157 -22.19 6.13 2.98
CA PHE A 157 -22.65 4.79 2.65
C PHE A 157 -23.13 4.75 1.19
N HIS A 158 -22.31 4.23 0.28
CA HIS A 158 -22.76 3.74 -1.02
C HIS A 158 -22.49 2.24 -1.01
N PRO A 159 -23.49 1.39 -0.69
CA PRO A 159 -23.29 -0.05 -0.71
C PRO A 159 -22.86 -0.46 -2.12
N MET A 160 -21.66 -1.04 -2.22
CA MET A 160 -21.28 -1.74 -3.45
C MET A 160 -22.31 -2.86 -3.68
N PRO A 161 -22.83 -3.04 -4.90
CA PRO A 161 -23.71 -4.16 -5.18
C PRO A 161 -22.95 -5.46 -4.87
N ALA A 162 -23.51 -6.27 -3.97
CA ALA A 162 -22.96 -7.57 -3.63
C ALA A 162 -22.71 -8.36 -4.91
N LYS A 163 -21.48 -8.88 -5.08
CA LYS A 163 -21.16 -9.79 -6.19
C LYS A 163 -22.15 -10.96 -6.14
N LYS A 164 -23.06 -11.03 -7.12
CA LYS A 164 -23.96 -12.18 -7.28
C LYS A 164 -23.06 -13.42 -7.43
N LYS A 165 -23.14 -14.35 -6.48
CA LYS A 165 -22.59 -15.70 -6.66
C LYS A 165 -23.23 -16.28 -7.90
N SER A 166 -22.44 -16.45 -8.96
CA SER A 166 -22.85 -17.19 -10.16
C SER A 166 -23.20 -18.61 -9.72
N LYS A 167 -24.49 -18.93 -9.70
CA LYS A 167 -24.97 -20.31 -9.59
C LYS A 167 -24.45 -21.04 -10.82
N VAL A 168 -23.47 -21.92 -10.63
CA VAL A 168 -23.13 -22.94 -11.61
C VAL A 168 -24.31 -23.91 -11.65
N THR A 169 -25.18 -23.75 -12.64
CA THR A 169 -26.21 -24.74 -12.96
C THR A 169 -25.52 -25.92 -13.62
N ALA A 170 -25.39 -27.03 -12.89
CA ALA A 170 -25.03 -28.32 -13.47
C ALA A 170 -26.19 -28.79 -14.37
N SER A 171 -25.99 -28.74 -15.69
CA SER A 171 -26.90 -29.39 -16.65
C SER A 171 -26.78 -30.91 -16.51
N ARG A 172 -27.87 -31.51 -16.02
CA ARG A 172 -28.06 -32.96 -15.94
C ARG A 172 -28.64 -33.43 -17.28
N SER A 173 -27.81 -33.96 -18.18
CA SER A 173 -28.30 -34.63 -19.40
C SER A 173 -28.70 -36.07 -19.05
N VAL A 174 -30.00 -36.31 -19.00
CA VAL A 174 -30.62 -37.64 -19.03
C VAL A 174 -31.05 -37.91 -20.48
N LEU A 175 -30.57 -38.99 -21.10
CA LEU A 175 -31.22 -39.66 -22.23
C LEU A 175 -30.80 -41.14 -22.19
N SER A 176 -31.61 -42.00 -21.59
CA SER A 176 -32.63 -42.83 -22.28
C SER A 176 -32.05 -44.08 -22.96
N LYS A 177 -32.21 -45.22 -22.28
CA LYS A 177 -32.22 -46.58 -22.81
C LYS A 177 -33.04 -46.69 -24.11
N LYS A 178 -32.54 -47.44 -25.10
CA LYS A 178 -33.37 -48.15 -26.08
C LYS A 178 -32.95 -49.62 -26.18
N LYS A 179 -33.96 -50.49 -26.01
CA LYS A 179 -34.00 -51.94 -26.19
C LYS A 179 -33.89 -52.34 -27.68
N LYS A 180 -33.67 -53.66 -27.88
CA LYS A 180 -33.80 -54.54 -29.07
C LYS A 180 -32.43 -54.87 -29.69
N SER A 181 -32.02 -56.12 -29.92
CA SER A 181 -32.70 -57.42 -29.95
C SER A 181 -31.74 -58.51 -29.47
#